data_AF-A0A8J8BI38-F1
#
_entry.id   AF-A0A8J8BI38-F1
#
_cell.length_a   1.000
_cell.length_b   1.000
_cell.length_c   1.000
_cell.angle_alpha   90.00
_cell.angle_beta   90.00
_cell.angle_gamma   90.00
#
_symmetry.space_group_name_H-M   'P 1'
#
loop_
_entity.id
_entity.type
_entity.pdbx_description
1 polymer ?
#
loop_
_entity_poly.entity_id
_entity_poly.type
_entity_poly.pdbx_seq_one_letter_code
_entity_poly.pdbx_strand_id
1 'polypeptide(L)'
;MQDVRALGRKNGLRFRVGMTKVEAIRAIQRWEGNFDCFARAGSGYCDQVNCLFRAQCLVLSQNSRTIDQTGREVKNYRDEVIAREVCVPEQGKKNQ
;
A
#
# COMPACT_ATOMS: atom_id res chain seq x y z
N MET A 1 7.30 6.17 -9.37
CA MET A 1 5.88 5.79 -9.13
C MET A 1 5.29 5.34 -10.45
N GLN A 2 4.76 4.12 -10.58
CA GLN A 2 4.19 3.63 -11.84
C GLN A 2 2.79 4.22 -12.09
N ASP A 3 2.46 4.56 -13.34
CA ASP A 3 1.11 4.98 -13.72
C ASP A 3 0.17 3.77 -13.73
N VAL A 4 -0.71 3.70 -12.72
CA VAL A 4 -1.76 2.67 -12.57
C VAL A 4 -2.60 2.54 -13.84
N ARG A 5 -2.92 3.67 -14.47
CA ARG A 5 -3.75 3.65 -15.68
C ARG A 5 -2.99 3.10 -16.87
N ALA A 6 -1.69 3.38 -16.98
CA ALA A 6 -0.85 2.76 -18.01
C ALA A 6 -0.73 1.24 -17.79
N LEU A 7 -0.53 0.80 -16.54
CA LEU A 7 -0.46 -0.62 -16.20
C LEU A 7 -1.75 -1.35 -16.59
N GLY A 8 -2.92 -0.82 -16.18
CA GLY A 8 -4.18 -1.45 -16.54
C GLY A 8 -4.45 -1.46 -18.04
N ARG A 9 -4.10 -0.38 -18.76
CA ARG A 9 -4.21 -0.35 -20.23
C ARG A 9 -3.34 -1.41 -20.90
N LYS A 10 -2.11 -1.63 -20.41
CA LYS A 10 -1.21 -2.69 -20.89
C LYS A 10 -1.84 -4.09 -20.72
N ASN A 11 -2.66 -4.25 -19.69
CA ASN A 11 -3.36 -5.49 -19.37
C ASN A 11 -4.77 -5.58 -20.02
N GLY A 12 -5.12 -4.65 -20.93
CA GLY A 12 -6.39 -4.66 -21.66
C GLY A 12 -7.58 -4.04 -20.92
N LEU A 13 -7.35 -3.39 -19.77
CA LEU A 13 -8.41 -2.70 -19.02
C LEU A 13 -8.75 -1.34 -19.64
N ARG A 14 -10.05 -1.07 -19.72
CA ARG A 14 -10.59 0.22 -20.17
C ARG A 14 -11.02 1.03 -18.95
N PHE A 15 -10.37 2.16 -18.72
CA PHE A 15 -10.74 3.10 -17.67
C PHE A 15 -11.62 4.21 -18.23
N ARG A 16 -12.68 4.55 -17.51
CA ARG A 16 -13.56 5.67 -17.88
C ARG A 16 -12.90 7.01 -17.52
N VAL A 17 -13.27 8.06 -18.25
CA VAL A 17 -12.92 9.44 -17.88
C VAL A 17 -13.58 9.75 -16.52
N GLY A 18 -12.85 10.40 -15.61
CA GLY A 18 -13.31 10.67 -14.25
C GLY A 18 -13.07 9.56 -13.21
N MET A 19 -12.63 8.37 -13.62
CA MET A 19 -12.36 7.26 -12.69
C MET A 19 -11.20 7.58 -11.74
N THR A 20 -11.39 7.41 -10.44
CA THR A 20 -10.36 7.68 -9.44
C THR A 20 -9.21 6.67 -9.54
N LYS A 21 -8.04 7.03 -8.97
CA LYS A 21 -6.90 6.09 -8.87
C LYS A 21 -7.28 4.83 -8.09
N VAL A 22 -8.06 4.98 -7.02
CA VAL A 22 -8.56 3.87 -6.18
C VAL A 22 -9.39 2.90 -7.01
N GLU A 23 -10.35 3.42 -7.78
CA GLU A 23 -11.17 2.60 -8.66
C GLU A 23 -10.33 1.90 -9.74
N ALA A 24 -9.34 2.59 -10.30
CA ALA A 24 -8.44 2.00 -11.29
C ALA A 24 -7.64 0.82 -10.71
N ILE A 25 -7.09 0.97 -9.50
CA ILE A 25 -6.40 -0.12 -8.78
C ILE A 25 -7.37 -1.29 -8.53
N ARG A 26 -8.58 -1.00 -8.04
CA ARG A 26 -9.62 -2.02 -7.81
C ARG A 26 -10.03 -2.76 -9.07
N ALA A 27 -10.03 -2.10 -10.22
CA ALA A 27 -10.26 -2.77 -11.51
C ALA A 27 -9.10 -3.70 -11.88
N ILE A 28 -7.85 -3.31 -11.60
CA ILE A 28 -6.69 -4.17 -11.83
C ILE A 28 -6.71 -5.38 -10.89
N GLN A 29 -7.05 -5.20 -9.61
CA GLN A 29 -7.19 -6.33 -8.68
C GLN A 29 -8.19 -7.37 -9.20
N ARG A 30 -9.36 -6.94 -9.67
CA ARG A 30 -10.34 -7.86 -10.27
C ARG A 30 -9.81 -8.58 -11.51
N TRP A 31 -9.02 -7.90 -12.33
CA TRP A 31 -8.38 -8.51 -13.50
C TRP A 31 -7.32 -9.55 -13.12
N GLU A 32 -6.60 -9.35 -12.01
CA GLU A 32 -5.67 -10.33 -11.44
C GLU A 32 -6.38 -11.57 -10.85
N GLY A 33 -7.72 -11.53 -10.71
CA GLY A 33 -8.49 -12.54 -9.96
C GLY A 33 -8.51 -12.28 -8.44
N ASN A 34 -8.06 -11.11 -8.01
CA ASN A 34 -8.03 -10.66 -6.62
C ASN A 34 -9.32 -9.91 -6.23
N PHE A 35 -9.61 -9.85 -4.94
CA PHE A 35 -10.68 -9.00 -4.40
C PHE A 35 -10.30 -7.52 -4.52
N ASP A 36 -11.28 -6.65 -4.76
CA ASP A 36 -11.11 -5.20 -4.92
C ASP A 36 -10.96 -4.46 -3.57
N CYS A 37 -10.12 -5.02 -2.70
CA CYS A 37 -9.96 -4.61 -1.31
C CYS A 37 -9.05 -3.38 -1.11
N PHE A 38 -8.51 -2.79 -2.18
CA PHE A 38 -7.63 -1.63 -2.07
C PHE A 38 -8.29 -0.48 -1.31
N ALA A 39 -7.58 0.05 -0.30
CA ALA A 39 -8.06 1.07 0.64
C ALA A 39 -9.33 0.68 1.43
N ARG A 40 -9.65 -0.62 1.53
CA ARG A 40 -10.72 -1.18 2.39
C ARG A 40 -10.18 -2.13 3.46
N ALA A 41 -8.97 -2.66 3.28
CA ALA A 41 -8.32 -3.44 4.33
C ALA A 41 -8.06 -2.50 5.52
N GLY A 42 -8.88 -2.56 6.56
CA GLY A 42 -8.70 -1.79 7.80
C GLY A 42 -7.96 -2.56 8.89
N SER A 43 -7.72 -3.86 8.68
CA SER A 43 -7.14 -4.77 9.68
C SER A 43 -5.61 -4.81 9.67
N GLY A 44 -4.94 -4.05 8.80
CA GLY A 44 -3.48 -4.14 8.64
C GLY A 44 -3.00 -5.46 8.02
N TYR A 45 -3.92 -6.32 7.55
CA TYR A 45 -3.65 -7.67 7.07
C TYR A 45 -4.31 -7.93 5.71
N CYS A 46 -3.59 -8.64 4.83
CA CYS A 46 -4.08 -9.09 3.53
C CYS A 46 -3.35 -10.39 3.14
N ASP A 47 -4.13 -11.42 2.81
CA ASP A 47 -3.71 -12.78 2.44
C ASP A 47 -3.45 -12.95 0.93
N GLN A 48 -3.81 -11.96 0.11
CA GLN A 48 -3.59 -11.97 -1.35
C GLN A 48 -2.13 -11.64 -1.67
N VAL A 49 -1.23 -12.60 -1.46
CA VAL A 49 0.23 -12.46 -1.64
C VAL A 49 0.65 -12.05 -3.05
N ASN A 50 -0.16 -12.38 -4.07
CA ASN A 50 0.13 -12.08 -5.48
C ASN A 50 -0.47 -10.74 -5.96
N CYS A 51 -1.07 -9.94 -5.08
CA CYS A 51 -1.63 -8.65 -5.44
C CYS A 51 -0.52 -7.61 -5.69
N LEU A 52 -0.48 -7.03 -6.90
CA LEU A 52 0.52 -6.02 -7.28
C LEU A 52 0.51 -4.79 -6.35
N PHE A 53 -0.64 -4.50 -5.75
CA PHE A 53 -0.85 -3.34 -4.89
C PHE A 53 -0.79 -3.65 -3.40
N ARG A 54 -0.42 -4.89 -3.01
CA ARG A 54 -0.47 -5.35 -1.62
C ARG A 54 0.33 -4.44 -0.67
N ALA A 55 1.58 -4.11 -1.02
CA ALA A 55 2.43 -3.27 -0.18
C ALA A 55 1.83 -1.88 0.07
N GLN A 56 1.35 -1.22 -1.00
CA GLN A 56 0.69 0.09 -0.90
C GLN A 56 -0.63 -0.01 -0.12
N CYS A 57 -1.41 -1.07 -0.33
CA CYS A 57 -2.64 -1.32 0.40
C CYS A 57 -2.38 -1.44 1.91
N LEU A 58 -1.33 -2.16 2.31
CA LEU A 58 -0.99 -2.32 3.72
C LEU A 58 -0.52 -1.02 4.38
N VAL A 59 0.29 -0.21 3.69
CA VAL A 59 0.68 1.12 4.20
C VAL A 59 -0.55 1.99 4.43
N LEU A 60 -1.50 2.01 3.49
CA LEU A 60 -2.74 2.76 3.63
C LEU A 60 -3.65 2.20 4.73
N SER A 61 -3.66 0.87 4.92
CA SER A 61 -4.44 0.22 5.99
C SER A 61 -3.96 0.56 7.39
N GLN A 62 -2.65 0.75 7.55
CA GLN A 62 -2.03 1.06 8.85
C GLN A 62 -2.12 2.57 9.17
N ASN A 63 -2.42 3.39 8.16
CA ASN A 63 -2.63 4.83 8.26
C ASN A 63 -4.09 5.24 8.43
N SER A 64 -5.01 4.31 8.71
CA SER A 64 -6.28 4.71 9.34
C SER A 64 -5.94 5.24 10.72
N ARG A 65 -5.85 6.57 10.83
CA ARG A 65 -5.75 7.36 12.07
C ARG A 65 -6.19 6.53 13.26
N THR A 66 -5.26 6.16 14.13
CA THR A 66 -5.64 5.59 15.42
C THR A 66 -6.53 6.63 16.09
N ILE A 67 -7.81 6.32 16.19
CA ILE A 67 -8.76 7.11 16.95
C ILE A 67 -8.72 6.50 18.35
N ASP A 68 -8.33 7.31 19.34
CA ASP A 68 -8.38 6.85 20.72
C ASP A 68 -9.84 6.63 21.17
N GLN A 69 -10.04 6.05 22.36
CA GLN A 69 -11.39 5.82 22.92
C GLN A 69 -12.19 7.12 23.11
N THR A 70 -11.56 8.29 22.96
CA THR A 70 -12.15 9.62 23.10
C THR A 70 -12.46 10.29 21.75
N GLY A 71 -12.21 9.63 20.62
CA GLY A 71 -12.49 10.18 19.30
C GLY A 71 -11.40 11.11 18.74
N ARG A 72 -10.23 11.20 19.40
CA ARG A 72 -9.13 12.06 18.96
C ARG A 72 -8.14 11.31 18.07
N GLU A 73 -7.66 12.00 17.04
CA GLU A 73 -6.59 11.51 16.16
C GLU A 73 -5.28 11.42 16.94
N VAL A 74 -4.80 10.21 17.18
CA VAL A 74 -3.48 9.96 17.79
C VAL A 74 -2.51 9.47 16.73
N LYS A 75 -1.37 10.19 16.62
CA LYS A 75 -0.22 9.81 15.78
C LYS A 75 0.23 8.40 16.15
N ASN A 76 0.37 7.54 15.14
CA ASN A 76 0.80 6.17 15.33
C ASN A 76 2.32 6.14 15.59
N TYR A 77 2.73 5.75 16.80
CA TYR A 77 4.13 5.80 17.28
C TYR A 77 5.13 4.97 16.44
N ARG A 78 4.65 4.09 15.55
CA ARG A 78 5.50 3.28 14.66
C ARG A 78 6.15 4.06 13.52
N ASP A 79 5.60 5.20 13.10
CA ASP A 79 6.23 6.04 12.06
C ASP A 79 7.56 6.65 12.54
N GLU A 80 7.72 6.88 13.85
CA GLU A 80 8.98 7.37 14.44
C GLU A 80 10.05 6.28 14.59
N VAL A 81 9.65 5.01 14.75
CA VAL A 81 10.57 3.88 14.93
C VAL A 81 11.11 3.39 13.57
N ILE A 82 10.24 3.27 12.55
CA ILE A 82 10.66 2.87 11.20
C ILE A 82 11.65 3.88 10.60
N ALA A 83 11.50 5.17 10.86
CA ALA A 83 12.44 6.20 10.38
C ALA A 83 13.85 6.10 10.99
N ARG A 84 14.02 5.45 12.14
CA ARG A 84 15.30 5.33 12.85
C ARG A 84 16.10 4.06 12.52
N GLU A 85 15.45 2.98 12.08
CA GLU A 85 16.12 1.69 11.85
C GLU A 85 16.71 1.48 10.44
N VAL A 86 16.51 2.41 9.48
CA VAL A 86 16.97 2.25 8.07
C VAL A 86 18.37 2.83 7.80
N CYS A 87 19.11 3.30 8.80
CA CYS A 87 20.50 3.73 8.66
C CYS A 87 21.46 2.82 9.42
N VAL A 88 21.64 1.59 8.94
CA VAL A 88 22.87 0.82 9.21
C VAL A 88 23.73 0.91 7.93
N PRO A 89 24.84 1.66 7.92
CA PRO A 89 25.81 1.50 6.86
C PRO A 89 26.51 0.14 7.01
N GLU A 90 26.21 -0.79 6.11
CA GLU A 90 27.10 -1.91 5.80
C GLU A 90 28.35 -1.36 5.09
N GLN A 91 29.44 -1.22 5.83
CA GLN A 91 30.83 -1.24 5.33
C GLN A 91 31.63 -1.79 6.51
N GLY A 92 32.28 -2.96 6.52
CA GLY A 92 32.89 -3.74 5.47
C GLY A 92 34.07 -4.43 6.14
N LYS A 93 34.00 -5.75 6.27
CA LYS A 93 35.15 -6.58 6.69
C LYS A 93 36.31 -6.36 5.73
N LYS A 94 37.50 -5.96 6.20
CA LYS A 94 38.79 -6.39 5.62
C LYS A 94 39.84 -6.53 6.72
N ASN A 95 40.25 -7.78 6.91
CA ASN A 95 41.49 -8.19 7.55
C ASN A 95 42.68 -7.57 6.80
N GLN A 96 43.66 -7.04 7.52
CA GLN A 96 45.09 -7.36 7.38
C GLN A 96 45.88 -6.77 8.54
#